data_AF-A0A7G9GQ52-F1
#
_entry.id   AF-A0A7G9GQ52-F1
#
_cell.length_a   1.000
_cell.length_b   1.000
_cell.length_c   1.000
_cell.angle_alpha   90.00
_cell.angle_beta   90.00
_cell.angle_gamma   90.00
#
_symmetry.space_group_name_H-M   'P 1'
#
loop_
_entity.id
_entity.type
_entity.pdbx_description
1 polymer ?
#
loop_
_entity_poly.entity_id
_entity_poly.type
_entity_poly.pdbx_seq_one_letter_code
_entity_poly.pdbx_strand_id
1 'polypeptide(L)'
;MHNFWGHLSTITIHKWRVMKLCFRCGLYKQGLKHDLSKYSPVEFIPGVRYFQGNRSPINREKELHGYSMGWLHHKGRNPHHWEYWLDNGDEAQHGVKPVRMPVNYVVEMFCDRIAASRTYMKEKYHDASAYEYFMNGYDRVMMHPETKDLLQSLLEYHRDHGLDETIAYIRKDILKNK
;
A
#
# COMPACT_ATOMS: atom_id res chain seq x y z
N MET A 1 -15.48 -22.01 7.48
CA MET A 1 -15.59 -20.90 8.46
C MET A 1 -14.23 -20.31 8.85
N HIS A 2 -13.18 -21.11 9.07
CA HIS A 2 -11.85 -20.60 9.44
C HIS A 2 -11.30 -19.53 8.46
N ASN A 3 -11.37 -19.79 7.15
CA ASN A 3 -10.87 -18.85 6.15
C ASN A 3 -11.63 -17.51 6.12
N PHE A 4 -12.94 -17.54 6.39
CA PHE A 4 -13.77 -16.34 6.42
C PHE A 4 -13.31 -15.40 7.53
N TRP A 5 -13.26 -15.91 8.76
CA TRP A 5 -12.84 -15.13 9.93
C TRP A 5 -11.37 -14.75 9.87
N GLY A 6 -10.51 -15.64 9.37
CA GLY A 6 -9.09 -15.38 9.16
C GLY A 6 -8.85 -14.23 8.18
N HIS A 7 -9.51 -14.25 7.02
CA HIS A 7 -9.38 -13.19 6.03
C HIS A 7 -9.96 -11.86 6.54
N LEU A 8 -11.17 -11.87 7.10
CA LEU A 8 -11.84 -10.68 7.63
C LEU A 8 -11.00 -10.01 8.73
N SER A 9 -10.47 -10.80 9.66
CA SER A 9 -9.59 -10.30 10.73
C SER A 9 -8.32 -9.69 10.15
N THR A 10 -7.67 -10.37 9.20
CA THR A 10 -6.42 -9.90 8.58
C THR A 10 -6.60 -8.54 7.90
N ILE A 11 -7.60 -8.38 7.03
CA ILE A 11 -7.82 -7.11 6.31
C ILE A 11 -8.24 -5.98 7.27
N THR A 12 -9.00 -6.31 8.33
CA THR A 12 -9.47 -5.31 9.29
C THR A 12 -8.34 -4.81 10.20
N ILE A 13 -7.47 -5.72 10.65
CA ILE A 13 -6.29 -5.36 11.43
C ILE A 13 -5.33 -4.50 10.59
N HIS A 14 -5.09 -4.88 9.33
CA HIS A 14 -4.27 -4.09 8.40
C HIS A 14 -4.84 -2.69 8.23
N LYS A 15 -6.13 -2.58 7.87
CA LYS A 15 -6.82 -1.30 7.71
C LYS A 15 -6.68 -0.42 8.95
N TRP A 16 -6.86 -0.99 10.14
CA TRP A 16 -6.79 -0.23 11.38
C TRP A 16 -5.37 0.27 11.70
N ARG A 17 -4.34 -0.52 11.38
CA ARG A 17 -2.93 -0.09 11.49
C ARG A 17 -2.63 1.07 10.56
N VAL A 18 -3.06 0.99 9.30
CA VAL A 18 -2.90 2.10 8.34
C VAL A 18 -3.66 3.33 8.80
N MET A 19 -4.91 3.17 9.25
CA MET A 19 -5.72 4.27 9.77
C MET A 19 -5.01 5.02 10.89
N LYS A 20 -4.44 4.30 11.87
CA LYS A 20 -3.66 4.90 12.95
C LYS A 20 -2.46 5.69 12.45
N LEU A 21 -1.69 5.14 11.52
CA LEU A 21 -0.52 5.83 10.95
C LEU A 21 -0.94 7.08 10.16
N CYS A 22 -1.94 6.97 9.31
CA CYS A 22 -2.51 8.11 8.58
C CYS A 22 -2.99 9.21 9.53
N PHE A 23 -3.64 8.86 10.64
CA PHE A 23 -4.10 9.84 11.63
C PHE A 23 -2.92 10.56 12.30
N ARG A 24 -1.85 9.82 12.63
CA ARG A 24 -0.61 10.43 13.12
C ARG A 24 -0.03 11.42 12.11
N CYS A 25 -0.08 11.13 10.81
CA CYS A 25 0.31 12.05 9.74
C CYS A 25 -0.71 13.17 9.44
N GLY A 26 -1.87 13.22 10.10
CA GLY A 26 -2.94 14.20 9.85
C GLY A 26 -3.82 13.91 8.63
N LEU A 27 -3.74 12.69 8.08
CA LEU A 27 -4.50 12.23 6.92
C LEU A 27 -5.76 11.44 7.33
N TYR A 28 -6.68 12.10 8.05
CA TYR A 28 -7.87 11.44 8.60
C TYR A 28 -8.77 10.83 7.51
N LYS A 29 -8.99 11.56 6.41
CA LYS A 29 -9.83 11.09 5.29
C LYS A 29 -9.26 9.82 4.65
N GLN A 30 -7.94 9.78 4.43
CA GLN A 30 -7.23 8.64 3.87
C GLN A 30 -7.33 7.44 4.82
N GLY A 31 -7.02 7.63 6.11
CA GLY A 31 -7.11 6.53 7.09
C GLY A 31 -8.50 5.91 7.19
N LEU A 32 -9.56 6.71 7.14
CA LEU A 32 -10.95 6.22 7.16
C LEU A 32 -11.30 5.44 5.89
N LYS A 33 -10.86 5.92 4.71
CA LYS A 33 -11.21 5.34 3.41
C LYS A 33 -10.28 4.23 2.93
N HIS A 34 -9.12 4.08 3.54
CA HIS A 34 -8.12 3.10 3.17
C HIS A 34 -8.75 1.69 3.06
N ASP A 35 -8.53 1.06 1.90
CA ASP A 35 -8.89 -0.33 1.61
C ASP A 35 -10.36 -0.71 1.82
N LEU A 36 -11.29 0.25 1.79
CA LEU A 36 -12.73 -0.08 1.91
C LEU A 36 -13.23 -1.01 0.80
N SER A 37 -12.57 -1.02 -0.36
CA SER A 37 -12.91 -1.93 -1.46
C SER A 37 -12.70 -3.41 -1.11
N LYS A 38 -11.83 -3.74 -0.14
CA LYS A 38 -11.56 -5.12 0.31
C LYS A 38 -12.79 -5.84 0.85
N TYR A 39 -13.79 -5.09 1.28
CA TYR A 39 -15.06 -5.61 1.81
C TYR A 39 -16.12 -5.83 0.72
N SER A 40 -15.84 -5.44 -0.53
CA SER A 40 -16.73 -5.72 -1.66
C SER A 40 -16.71 -7.21 -2.03
N PRO A 41 -17.80 -7.78 -2.58
CA PRO A 41 -17.85 -9.19 -2.95
C PRO A 41 -16.73 -9.64 -3.91
N VAL A 42 -16.34 -8.78 -4.84
CA VAL A 42 -15.30 -9.06 -5.85
C VAL A 42 -13.90 -9.21 -5.26
N GLU A 43 -13.61 -8.58 -4.12
CA GLU A 43 -12.34 -8.76 -3.40
C GLU A 43 -12.46 -9.78 -2.27
N PHE A 44 -13.54 -9.68 -1.49
CA PHE A 44 -13.70 -10.44 -0.25
C PHE A 44 -13.93 -11.92 -0.50
N ILE A 45 -14.77 -12.30 -1.48
CA ILE A 45 -15.08 -13.72 -1.75
C ILE A 45 -13.82 -14.47 -2.24
N PRO A 46 -13.07 -13.99 -3.25
CA PRO A 46 -11.78 -14.59 -3.60
C PRO A 46 -10.79 -14.56 -2.44
N GLY A 47 -10.78 -13.46 -1.67
CA GLY A 47 -9.95 -13.31 -0.47
C GLY A 47 -10.16 -14.42 0.55
N VAL A 48 -11.41 -14.78 0.84
CA VAL A 48 -11.77 -15.91 1.70
C VAL A 48 -11.42 -17.26 1.04
N ARG A 49 -11.74 -17.43 -0.25
CA ARG A 49 -11.49 -18.68 -0.98
C ARG A 49 -10.02 -19.06 -1.02
N TYR A 50 -9.13 -18.09 -1.22
CA TYR A 50 -7.70 -18.29 -1.38
C TYR A 50 -6.89 -17.94 -0.12
N PHE A 51 -7.55 -17.79 1.03
CA PHE A 51 -6.87 -17.48 2.29
C PHE A 51 -5.99 -18.65 2.75
N GLN A 52 -4.72 -18.35 3.04
CA GLN A 52 -3.71 -19.32 3.52
C GLN A 52 -3.15 -18.98 4.91
N GLY A 53 -3.41 -17.76 5.42
CA GLY A 53 -2.93 -17.30 6.73
C GLY A 53 -1.48 -16.80 6.80
N ASN A 54 -0.67 -17.02 5.77
CA ASN A 54 0.76 -16.63 5.74
C ASN A 54 1.15 -15.69 4.59
N ARG A 55 0.26 -15.44 3.63
CA ARG A 55 0.49 -14.56 2.47
C ARG A 55 -0.82 -14.01 1.91
N SER A 56 -0.73 -13.04 1.01
CA SER A 56 -1.89 -12.44 0.35
C SER A 56 -2.66 -13.47 -0.49
N PRO A 57 -4.00 -13.60 -0.32
CA PRO A 57 -4.85 -14.44 -1.16
C PRO A 57 -4.76 -14.10 -2.66
N ILE A 58 -4.49 -12.83 -2.98
CA ILE A 58 -4.30 -12.34 -4.35
C ILE A 58 -3.15 -13.06 -5.05
N ASN A 59 -2.06 -13.33 -4.35
CA ASN A 59 -0.92 -14.02 -4.95
C ASN A 59 -1.29 -15.46 -5.31
N ARG A 60 -2.11 -16.12 -4.48
CA ARG A 60 -2.58 -17.47 -4.77
C ARG A 60 -3.53 -17.50 -5.96
N GLU A 61 -4.40 -16.51 -6.09
CA GLU A 61 -5.26 -16.36 -7.27
C GLU A 61 -4.43 -16.17 -8.55
N LYS A 62 -3.41 -15.30 -8.50
CA LYS A 62 -2.47 -15.07 -9.62
C LYS A 62 -1.70 -16.33 -10.04
N GLU A 63 -1.29 -17.18 -9.10
CA GLU A 63 -0.62 -18.45 -9.42
C GLU A 63 -1.53 -19.43 -10.17
N LEU A 64 -2.84 -19.39 -9.92
CA LEU A 64 -3.79 -20.32 -10.55
C LEU A 64 -4.28 -19.83 -11.91
N HIS A 65 -4.49 -18.51 -12.05
CA HIS A 65 -5.15 -17.94 -13.22
C HIS A 65 -4.26 -17.01 -14.06
N GLY A 66 -3.06 -16.68 -13.58
CA GLY A 66 -2.19 -15.65 -14.17
C GLY A 66 -2.58 -14.21 -13.80
N TYR A 67 -3.74 -14.00 -13.16
CA TYR A 67 -4.23 -12.70 -12.72
C TYR A 67 -5.09 -12.83 -11.45
N SER A 68 -5.47 -11.68 -10.87
CA SER A 68 -6.42 -11.62 -9.75
C SER A 68 -7.45 -10.53 -10.01
N MET A 69 -8.71 -10.92 -10.15
CA MET A 69 -9.80 -9.96 -10.36
C MET A 69 -9.94 -9.04 -9.14
N GLY A 70 -9.76 -9.59 -7.94
CA GLY A 70 -9.71 -8.81 -6.70
C GLY A 70 -8.60 -7.76 -6.73
N TRP A 71 -7.40 -8.09 -7.19
CA TRP A 71 -6.31 -7.10 -7.33
C TRP A 71 -6.60 -6.01 -8.36
N LEU A 72 -7.15 -6.37 -9.52
CA LEU A 72 -7.51 -5.40 -10.56
C LEU A 72 -8.55 -4.41 -10.05
N HIS A 73 -9.58 -4.90 -9.34
CA HIS A 73 -10.60 -4.06 -8.71
C HIS A 73 -10.01 -3.17 -7.60
N HIS A 74 -9.13 -3.74 -6.78
CA HIS A 74 -8.54 -3.10 -5.62
C HIS A 74 -7.62 -1.94 -5.98
N LYS A 75 -6.64 -2.19 -6.86
CA LYS A 75 -5.69 -1.16 -7.29
C LYS A 75 -6.38 -0.04 -8.05
N GLY A 76 -7.52 -0.33 -8.71
CA GLY A 76 -8.35 0.67 -9.41
C GLY A 76 -9.34 1.44 -8.53
N ARG A 77 -9.39 1.19 -7.21
CA ARG A 77 -10.28 1.90 -6.26
C ARG A 77 -9.57 2.53 -5.08
N ASN A 78 -8.32 2.17 -4.84
CA ASN A 78 -7.52 2.66 -3.73
C ASN A 78 -6.34 3.48 -4.29
N PRO A 79 -6.43 4.82 -4.30
CA PRO A 79 -5.44 5.67 -4.97
C PRO A 79 -4.07 5.71 -4.28
N HIS A 80 -3.88 5.05 -3.14
CA HIS A 80 -2.53 4.89 -2.57
C HIS A 80 -1.73 3.79 -3.29
N HIS A 81 -2.34 2.95 -4.12
CA HIS A 81 -1.59 2.08 -5.03
C HIS A 81 -1.12 2.87 -6.23
N TRP A 82 0.18 2.77 -6.53
CA TRP A 82 0.76 3.44 -7.68
C TRP A 82 0.15 2.97 -9.01
N GLU A 83 -0.33 1.72 -9.08
CA GLU A 83 -1.01 1.19 -10.26
C GLU A 83 -2.33 1.91 -10.59
N TYR A 84 -2.93 2.62 -9.62
CA TYR A 84 -4.08 3.49 -9.86
C TYR A 84 -3.71 4.65 -10.80
N TRP A 85 -2.44 5.06 -10.76
CA TRP A 85 -1.89 6.22 -11.46
C TRP A 85 -1.11 5.80 -12.70
N LEU A 86 -1.61 4.80 -13.40
CA LEU A 86 -1.18 4.43 -14.74
C LEU A 86 -2.24 4.91 -15.72
N ASP A 87 -1.80 5.63 -16.75
CA ASP A 87 -2.68 6.18 -17.77
C ASP A 87 -2.15 5.81 -19.17
N ASN A 88 -2.98 5.98 -20.18
CA ASN A 88 -2.53 5.89 -21.57
C ASN A 88 -1.66 7.10 -21.88
N GLY A 89 -0.53 6.85 -22.51
CA GLY A 89 0.27 7.91 -23.08
C GLY A 89 -0.37 8.47 -24.35
N ASP A 90 0.10 9.66 -24.73
CA ASP A 90 -0.37 10.40 -25.89
C ASP A 90 0.36 9.94 -27.16
N GLU A 91 0.13 10.63 -28.29
CA GLU A 91 0.77 10.29 -29.56
C GLU A 91 2.31 10.31 -29.50
N ALA A 92 2.90 11.13 -28.62
CA ALA A 92 4.35 11.20 -28.46
C ALA A 92 4.89 10.10 -27.53
N GLN A 93 4.03 9.54 -26.67
CA GLN A 93 4.40 8.52 -25.70
C GLN A 93 3.45 7.32 -25.82
N HIS A 94 3.71 6.42 -26.78
CA HIS A 94 2.89 5.23 -26.96
C HIS A 94 2.85 4.32 -25.70
N GLY A 95 1.70 3.67 -25.46
CA GLY A 95 1.53 2.68 -24.40
C GLY A 95 1.03 3.25 -23.08
N VAL A 96 1.30 2.56 -21.97
CA VAL A 96 0.90 2.98 -20.62
C VAL A 96 2.04 3.77 -19.99
N LYS A 97 1.73 4.93 -19.41
CA LYS A 97 2.67 5.80 -18.70
C LYS A 97 2.25 6.00 -17.23
N PRO A 98 3.21 6.11 -16.30
CA PRO A 98 2.89 6.50 -14.94
C PRO A 98 2.63 8.00 -14.85
N VAL A 99 1.62 8.38 -14.08
CA VAL A 99 1.34 9.77 -13.73
C VAL A 99 1.71 10.06 -12.28
N ARG A 100 2.09 11.30 -12.00
CA ARG A 100 2.51 11.72 -10.66
C ARG A 100 1.36 11.57 -9.66
N MET A 101 1.62 10.87 -8.56
CA MET A 101 0.68 10.74 -7.44
C MET A 101 0.60 12.05 -6.63
N PRO A 102 -0.60 12.46 -6.19
CA PRO A 102 -0.74 13.47 -5.15
C PRO A 102 -0.03 13.04 -3.85
N VAL A 103 0.64 13.99 -3.20
CA VAL A 103 1.51 13.75 -2.04
C VAL A 103 0.80 12.99 -0.91
N ASN A 104 -0.47 13.32 -0.63
CA ASN A 104 -1.24 12.64 0.41
C ASN A 104 -1.40 11.13 0.16
N TYR A 105 -1.45 10.68 -1.10
CA TYR A 105 -1.54 9.27 -1.45
C TYR A 105 -0.18 8.58 -1.43
N VAL A 106 0.91 9.31 -1.67
CA VAL A 106 2.28 8.80 -1.45
C VAL A 106 2.51 8.55 0.04
N VAL A 107 2.06 9.46 0.91
CA VAL A 107 2.14 9.28 2.36
C VAL A 107 1.21 8.16 2.84
N GLU A 108 0.00 8.01 2.26
CA GLU A 108 -0.86 6.85 2.55
C GLU A 108 -0.17 5.53 2.13
N MET A 109 0.48 5.50 0.97
CA MET A 109 1.25 4.34 0.50
C MET A 109 2.44 4.00 1.42
N PHE A 110 3.12 5.02 1.95
CA PHE A 110 4.13 4.84 2.99
C PHE A 110 3.53 4.16 4.22
N CYS A 111 2.43 4.70 4.77
CA CYS A 111 1.73 4.13 5.91
C CYS A 111 1.28 2.67 5.67
N ASP A 112 0.75 2.40 4.47
CA ASP A 112 0.34 1.07 4.03
C ASP A 112 1.50 0.06 4.08
N ARG A 113 2.66 0.42 3.52
CA ARG A 113 3.85 -0.45 3.52
C ARG A 113 4.39 -0.73 4.91
N ILE A 114 4.41 0.28 5.80
CA ILE A 114 4.80 0.06 7.21
C ILE A 114 3.82 -0.91 7.89
N ALA A 115 2.51 -0.68 7.73
CA ALA A 115 1.49 -1.52 8.34
C ALA A 115 1.47 -2.96 7.80
N ALA A 116 1.64 -3.13 6.48
CA ALA A 116 1.73 -4.43 5.83
C ALA A 116 2.95 -5.21 6.33
N SER A 117 4.12 -4.56 6.37
CA SER A 117 5.36 -5.17 6.88
C SER A 117 5.19 -5.66 8.32
N ARG A 118 4.64 -4.82 9.21
CA ARG A 118 4.32 -5.22 10.60
C ARG A 118 3.32 -6.38 10.67
N THR A 119 2.34 -6.40 9.79
CA THR A 119 1.28 -7.42 9.77
C THR A 119 1.81 -8.79 9.37
N TYR A 120 2.63 -8.85 8.31
CA TYR A 120 3.12 -10.12 7.77
C TYR A 120 4.40 -10.61 8.45
N MET A 121 5.32 -9.72 8.84
CA MET A 121 6.62 -10.11 9.40
C MET A 121 6.56 -10.38 10.91
N LYS A 122 5.57 -9.81 11.62
CA LYS A 122 5.37 -10.01 13.06
C LYS A 122 6.66 -9.73 13.83
N GLU A 123 7.18 -10.71 14.57
CA GLU A 123 8.42 -10.61 15.36
C GLU A 123 9.67 -10.37 14.51
N LYS A 124 9.62 -10.65 13.20
CA LYS A 124 10.73 -10.39 12.27
C LYS A 124 10.74 -8.95 11.75
N TYR A 125 9.74 -8.13 12.07
CA TYR A 125 9.69 -6.75 11.62
C TYR A 125 10.79 -5.91 12.27
N HIS A 126 11.40 -5.04 11.46
CA HIS A 126 12.27 -3.94 11.89
C HIS A 126 12.03 -2.73 10.97
N ASP A 127 12.54 -1.56 11.32
CA ASP A 127 12.21 -0.32 10.62
C ASP A 127 12.74 -0.25 9.17
N ALA A 128 13.70 -1.09 8.81
CA ALA A 128 14.14 -1.24 7.42
C ALA A 128 13.22 -2.14 6.56
N SER A 129 12.33 -2.93 7.15
CA SER A 129 11.60 -3.98 6.43
C SER A 129 10.77 -3.46 5.24
N ALA A 130 10.13 -2.29 5.39
CA ALA A 130 9.35 -1.70 4.31
C ALA A 130 10.23 -1.10 3.19
N TYR A 131 11.39 -0.56 3.57
CA TYR A 131 12.40 -0.08 2.62
C TYR A 131 12.97 -1.25 1.82
N GLU A 132 13.39 -2.34 2.47
CA GLU A 132 13.91 -3.54 1.82
C GLU A 132 12.89 -4.16 0.86
N TYR A 133 11.62 -4.24 1.27
CA TYR A 133 10.54 -4.69 0.39
C TYR A 133 10.40 -3.82 -0.85
N PHE A 134 10.50 -2.50 -0.71
CA PHE A 134 10.46 -1.58 -1.83
C PHE A 134 11.69 -1.73 -2.74
N MET A 135 12.90 -1.84 -2.18
CA MET A 135 14.14 -2.01 -2.94
C MET A 135 14.16 -3.33 -3.73
N ASN A 136 13.65 -4.43 -3.16
CA ASN A 136 13.53 -5.71 -3.86
C ASN A 136 12.62 -5.65 -5.10
N GLY A 137 11.69 -4.70 -5.13
CA GLY A 137 10.78 -4.46 -6.26
C GLY A 137 11.12 -3.22 -7.08
N TYR A 138 12.22 -2.52 -6.78
CA TYR A 138 12.45 -1.15 -7.23
C TYR A 138 12.42 -1.01 -8.75
N ASP A 139 13.05 -1.92 -9.49
CA ASP A 139 13.13 -1.85 -10.96
C ASP A 139 11.89 -2.44 -11.65
N ARG A 140 10.97 -3.03 -10.90
CA ARG A 140 9.79 -3.74 -11.44
C ARG A 140 8.51 -2.89 -11.39
N VAL A 141 8.57 -1.71 -10.79
CA VAL A 141 7.42 -0.81 -10.63
C VAL A 141 7.42 0.28 -11.69
N MET A 142 6.26 0.52 -12.29
CA MET A 142 6.04 1.62 -13.22
C MET A 142 5.47 2.81 -12.44
N MET A 143 6.33 3.48 -11.66
CA MET A 143 5.97 4.68 -10.90
C MET A 143 6.55 5.93 -11.55
N HIS A 144 5.85 7.06 -11.40
CA HIS A 144 6.37 8.35 -11.82
C HIS A 144 7.64 8.67 -11.00
N PRO A 145 8.72 9.19 -11.58
CA PRO A 145 10.00 9.42 -10.88
C PRO A 145 9.83 10.17 -9.55
N GLU A 146 9.17 11.34 -9.56
CA GLU A 146 8.93 12.11 -8.32
C GLU A 146 8.11 11.36 -7.25
N THR A 147 7.20 10.48 -7.66
CA THR A 147 6.45 9.63 -6.73
C THR A 147 7.34 8.57 -6.12
N LYS A 148 8.18 7.95 -6.95
CA LYS A 148 9.14 6.91 -6.54
C LYS A 148 10.18 7.49 -5.58
N ASP A 149 10.72 8.66 -5.89
CA ASP A 149 11.72 9.37 -5.09
C ASP A 149 11.16 9.80 -3.74
N LEU A 150 9.94 10.33 -3.71
CA LEU A 150 9.29 10.70 -2.45
C LEU A 150 8.98 9.46 -1.59
N LEU A 151 8.47 8.38 -2.19
CA LEU A 151 8.25 7.14 -1.43
C LEU A 151 9.56 6.58 -0.88
N GLN A 152 10.62 6.55 -1.71
CA GLN A 152 11.93 6.06 -1.33
C GLN A 152 12.49 6.88 -0.16
N SER A 153 12.47 8.21 -0.25
CA SER A 153 13.02 9.09 0.79
C SER A 153 12.28 8.94 2.12
N LEU A 154 10.96 8.76 2.11
CA LEU A 154 10.18 8.50 3.32
C LEU A 154 10.51 7.14 3.96
N LEU A 155 10.66 6.09 3.14
CA LEU A 155 11.02 4.75 3.63
C LEU A 155 12.47 4.70 4.15
N GLU A 156 13.38 5.40 3.47
CA GLU A 156 14.77 5.55 3.89
C GLU A 156 14.89 6.36 5.18
N TYR A 157 14.19 7.50 5.28
CA TYR A 157 14.14 8.26 6.52
C TYR A 157 13.57 7.43 7.68
N HIS A 158 12.54 6.61 7.42
CA HIS A 158 12.02 5.68 8.42
C HIS A 158 13.03 4.63 8.87
N ARG A 159 13.77 4.04 7.92
CA ARG A 159 14.85 3.08 8.22
C ARG A 159 15.89 3.69 9.16
N ASP A 160 16.29 4.94 8.92
CA ASP A 160 17.42 5.57 9.58
C ASP A 160 17.05 6.28 10.90
N HIS A 161 15.83 6.81 10.99
CA HIS A 161 15.38 7.69 12.09
C HIS A 161 14.21 7.12 12.90
N GLY A 162 13.63 6.00 12.47
CA GLY A 162 12.46 5.42 13.10
C GLY A 162 11.16 6.19 12.83
N LEU A 163 10.05 5.63 13.29
CA LEU A 163 8.71 6.06 12.87
C LEU A 163 8.31 7.46 13.38
N ASP A 164 8.70 7.81 14.61
CA ASP A 164 8.23 9.02 15.28
C ASP A 164 8.85 10.29 14.66
N GLU A 165 10.17 10.26 14.39
CA GLU A 165 10.85 11.32 13.64
C GLU A 165 10.32 11.44 12.22
N THR A 166 10.09 10.32 11.54
CA THR A 166 9.52 10.32 10.18
C THR A 166 8.14 10.97 10.12
N ILE A 167 7.27 10.65 11.08
CA ILE A 167 5.94 11.28 11.17
C ILE A 167 6.07 12.78 11.45
N ALA A 168 7.02 13.18 12.29
CA ALA A 168 7.25 14.59 12.57
C ALA A 168 7.68 15.36 11.30
N TYR A 169 8.61 14.79 10.54
CA TYR A 169 9.09 15.27 9.23
C TYR A 169 7.96 15.34 8.21
N ILE A 170 7.18 14.25 8.04
CA ILE A 170 6.04 14.21 7.11
C ILE A 170 5.07 15.36 7.38
N ARG A 171 4.70 15.60 8.64
CA ARG A 171 3.73 16.64 8.97
C ARG A 171 4.26 18.06 8.74
N LYS A 172 5.52 18.29 9.05
CA LYS A 172 6.15 19.62 9.00
C LYS A 172 6.54 19.99 7.57
N ASP A 173 7.26 19.10 6.89
CA ASP A 173 8.00 19.45 5.68
C ASP A 173 7.29 18.94 4.40
N ILE A 174 6.60 17.80 4.48
CA ILE A 174 5.93 17.17 3.31
C ILE A 174 4.47 17.62 3.17
N LEU A 175 3.65 17.41 4.21
CA LEU A 175 2.22 17.73 4.21
C LEU A 175 1.92 19.16 4.65
N LYS A 176 2.83 19.79 5.40
CA LYS A 176 2.69 21.16 5.93
C LYS A 176 1.34 21.38 6.64
N ASN A 177 0.93 20.38 7.43
CA ASN A 177 -0.36 20.32 8.14
C ASN A 177 -0.16 20.35 9.66
N LYS A 178 0.86 21.06 10.10
CA LYS A 178 1.31 21.21 11.48
C LYS A 178 1.29 22.66 11.88
#